data_AF-A0A3D1R602-F1
#
_entry.id   AF-A0A3D1R602-F1
#
_cell.length_a   1.000
_cell.length_b   1.000
_cell.length_c   1.000
_cell.angle_alpha   90.00
_cell.angle_beta   90.00
_cell.angle_gamma   90.00
#
_symmetry.space_group_name_H-M   'P 1'
#
loop_
_entity.id
_entity.type
_entity.pdbx_description
1 polymer ?
#
loop_
_entity_poly.entity_id
_entity_poly.type
_entity_poly.pdbx_seq_one_letter_code
_entity_poly.pdbx_strand_id
1 'polypeptide(L)'
;MAGDSRLDIQKMAANLAHLYRGEMARADAWRARLDTTTNWALTTTAAVVTLGLGSPEITHTVFLVGMYLVINFLVIEARRYRVWDAYMTRIRLLEIGLYVPLLRNEPFELAQMRELATLLEGPRVLISFWAALGQRVKRAYAAYLGVLLVAWLVKLSVGYRRAEGASGFIAMMHVGLIPGWVVLVLVLAVYVVLGFEMVSKLLAGPPATELIAKPARRRPLSEVFARPAPPSSPSGREPANP
;
A
#
# COMPACT_ATOMS: atom_id res chain seq x y z
N MET A 1 -35.36 -26.45 23.61
CA MET A 1 -35.15 -25.33 22.67
C MET A 1 -33.87 -24.53 22.92
N ALA A 2 -33.28 -24.46 24.12
CA ALA A 2 -32.04 -23.70 24.37
C ALA A 2 -30.71 -24.36 23.88
N GLY A 3 -30.72 -25.66 23.59
CA GLY A 3 -29.54 -26.37 23.07
C GLY A 3 -29.24 -26.09 21.59
N ASP A 4 -30.29 -25.84 20.80
CA ASP A 4 -30.20 -25.59 19.35
C ASP A 4 -29.60 -24.21 19.09
N SER A 5 -30.05 -23.19 19.82
CA SER A 5 -29.53 -21.82 19.72
C SER A 5 -28.07 -21.67 20.14
N ARG A 6 -27.61 -22.41 21.16
CA ARG A 6 -26.19 -22.42 21.56
C ARG A 6 -25.31 -23.04 20.47
N LEU A 7 -25.76 -24.14 19.89
CA LEU A 7 -25.06 -24.80 18.79
C LEU A 7 -24.97 -23.88 17.56
N ASP A 8 -26.04 -23.14 17.26
CA ASP A 8 -26.07 -22.18 16.15
C ASP A 8 -25.12 -21.00 16.36
N ILE A 9 -25.05 -20.46 17.59
CA ILE A 9 -24.09 -19.40 17.93
C ILE A 9 -22.65 -19.90 17.77
N GLN A 10 -22.35 -21.13 18.22
CA GLN A 10 -21.02 -21.72 18.08
C GLN A 10 -20.64 -21.95 16.61
N LYS A 11 -21.57 -22.48 15.80
CA LYS A 11 -21.38 -22.63 14.35
C LYS A 11 -21.14 -21.28 13.68
N MET A 12 -21.90 -20.26 14.05
CA MET A 12 -21.75 -18.91 13.49
C MET A 12 -20.39 -18.30 13.86
N ALA A 13 -19.96 -18.41 15.12
CA ALA A 13 -18.65 -17.95 15.56
C ALA A 13 -17.51 -18.68 14.82
N ALA A 14 -17.63 -20.01 14.64
CA ALA A 14 -16.66 -20.78 13.87
C ALA A 14 -16.61 -20.32 12.41
N ASN A 15 -17.76 -20.16 11.76
CA ASN A 15 -17.86 -19.69 10.37
C ASN A 15 -17.23 -18.30 10.18
N LEU A 16 -17.48 -17.36 11.10
CA LEU A 16 -16.86 -16.03 11.08
C LEU A 16 -15.35 -16.11 11.27
N ALA A 17 -14.84 -16.98 12.14
CA ALA A 17 -13.41 -17.20 12.30
C ALA A 17 -12.78 -17.80 11.03
N HIS A 18 -13.46 -18.73 10.36
CA HIS A 18 -13.02 -19.27 9.07
C HIS A 18 -13.04 -18.22 7.96
N LEU A 19 -14.08 -17.36 7.91
CA LEU A 19 -14.15 -16.22 6.98
C LEU A 19 -12.97 -15.28 7.21
N TYR A 20 -12.71 -14.87 8.46
CA TYR A 20 -11.59 -13.99 8.79
C TYR A 20 -10.24 -14.58 8.37
N ARG A 21 -9.98 -15.86 8.66
CA ARG A 21 -8.76 -16.55 8.20
C ARG A 21 -8.66 -16.59 6.68
N GLY A 22 -9.78 -16.84 5.99
CA GLY A 22 -9.85 -16.83 4.53
C GLY A 22 -9.55 -15.45 3.94
N GLU A 23 -10.08 -14.38 4.52
CA GLU A 23 -9.79 -13.01 4.08
C GLU A 23 -8.33 -12.64 4.32
N MET A 24 -7.77 -12.99 5.49
CA MET A 24 -6.36 -12.76 5.80
C MET A 24 -5.44 -13.47 4.79
N ALA A 25 -5.69 -14.75 4.52
CA ALA A 25 -4.92 -15.51 3.54
C ALA A 25 -4.99 -14.90 2.12
N ARG A 26 -6.15 -14.37 1.72
CA ARG A 26 -6.30 -13.65 0.45
C ARG A 26 -5.52 -12.33 0.45
N ALA A 27 -5.61 -11.55 1.53
CA ALA A 27 -4.88 -10.30 1.67
C ALA A 27 -3.36 -10.52 1.62
N ASP A 28 -2.84 -11.55 2.32
CA ASP A 28 -1.43 -11.92 2.29
C ASP A 28 -0.97 -12.36 0.90
N ALA A 29 -1.77 -13.20 0.22
CA ALA A 29 -1.47 -13.62 -1.15
C ALA A 29 -1.42 -12.43 -2.12
N TRP A 30 -2.32 -11.45 -1.96
CA TRP A 30 -2.29 -10.23 -2.76
C TRP A 30 -1.12 -9.30 -2.39
N ARG A 31 -0.77 -9.22 -1.11
CA ARG A 31 0.42 -8.49 -0.64
C ARG A 31 1.69 -9.04 -1.28
N ALA A 32 1.90 -10.36 -1.26
CA ALA A 32 3.07 -10.98 -1.88
C ALA A 32 3.18 -10.68 -3.39
N ARG A 33 2.04 -10.64 -4.12
CA ARG A 33 2.00 -10.26 -5.54
C ARG A 33 2.35 -8.79 -5.80
N LEU A 34 2.11 -7.91 -4.82
CA LEU A 34 2.52 -6.50 -4.87
C LEU A 34 4.02 -6.37 -4.63
N ASP A 35 4.54 -7.03 -3.60
CA ASP A 35 5.97 -7.01 -3.28
C ASP A 35 6.79 -7.56 -4.46
N THR A 36 6.27 -8.57 -5.16
CA THR A 36 6.89 -9.12 -6.37
C THR A 36 7.02 -8.07 -7.49
N THR A 37 5.99 -7.26 -7.77
CA THR A 37 6.07 -6.25 -8.84
C THR A 37 7.00 -5.10 -8.49
N THR A 38 7.02 -4.68 -7.22
CA THR A 38 7.97 -3.67 -6.74
C THR A 38 9.42 -4.18 -6.88
N ASN A 39 9.66 -5.45 -6.54
CA ASN A 39 10.97 -6.08 -6.72
C ASN A 39 11.40 -6.11 -8.20
N TRP A 40 10.51 -6.49 -9.13
CA TRP A 40 10.82 -6.44 -10.56
C TRP A 40 11.11 -5.03 -11.07
N ALA A 41 10.42 -4.00 -10.54
CA ALA A 41 10.71 -2.61 -10.87
C ALA A 41 12.10 -2.18 -10.37
N LEU A 42 12.48 -2.55 -9.15
CA LEU A 42 13.82 -2.32 -8.59
C LEU A 42 14.90 -3.03 -9.41
N THR A 43 14.73 -4.33 -9.68
CA THR A 43 15.68 -5.12 -10.48
C THR A 43 15.86 -4.54 -11.88
N THR A 44 14.77 -4.16 -12.54
CA THR A 44 14.81 -3.52 -13.87
C THR A 44 15.56 -2.20 -13.82
N THR A 45 15.31 -1.39 -12.78
CA THR A 45 16.01 -0.12 -12.58
C THR A 45 17.51 -0.34 -12.42
N ALA A 46 17.93 -1.26 -11.55
CA ALA A 46 19.34 -1.59 -11.33
C ALA A 46 20.03 -2.13 -12.60
N ALA A 47 19.34 -2.99 -13.35
CA ALA A 47 19.84 -3.54 -14.60
C ALA A 47 20.04 -2.45 -15.66
N VAL A 48 19.03 -1.59 -15.87
CA VAL A 48 19.10 -0.51 -16.86
C VAL A 48 20.18 0.51 -16.51
N VAL A 49 20.33 0.88 -15.24
CA VAL A 49 21.38 1.80 -14.81
C VAL A 49 22.76 1.18 -15.04
N THR A 50 22.97 -0.06 -14.61
CA THR A 50 24.25 -0.78 -14.78
C THR A 50 24.62 -0.91 -16.26
N LEU A 51 23.69 -1.38 -17.10
CA LEU A 51 23.94 -1.57 -18.53
C LEU A 51 24.12 -0.23 -19.26
N GLY A 52 23.24 0.73 -18.99
CA GLY A 52 23.24 2.01 -19.69
C GLY A 52 24.45 2.89 -19.39
N LEU A 53 24.94 2.85 -18.15
CA LEU A 53 26.14 3.60 -17.74
C LEU A 53 27.44 2.80 -17.91
N GLY A 54 27.36 1.47 -18.03
CA GLY A 54 28.54 0.58 -18.05
C GLY A 54 29.37 0.61 -19.34
N SER A 55 28.81 1.07 -20.46
CA SER A 55 29.54 1.20 -21.73
C SER A 55 29.12 2.45 -22.50
N PRO A 56 30.06 3.20 -23.11
CA PRO A 56 29.76 4.31 -24.02
C PRO A 56 28.92 3.90 -25.24
N GLU A 57 29.05 2.64 -25.70
CA GLU A 57 28.36 2.14 -26.91
C GLU A 57 26.85 1.96 -26.74
N ILE A 58 26.39 1.77 -25.50
CA ILE A 58 24.96 1.62 -25.20
C ILE A 58 24.26 2.98 -25.35
N THR A 59 23.22 3.01 -26.16
CA THR A 59 22.43 4.22 -26.42
C THR A 59 21.61 4.65 -25.19
N HIS A 60 21.36 5.95 -25.04
CA HIS A 60 20.54 6.49 -23.94
C HIS A 60 19.09 5.97 -23.97
N THR A 61 18.63 5.43 -25.11
CA THR A 61 17.30 4.85 -25.28
C THR A 61 17.01 3.72 -24.29
N VAL A 62 18.05 3.02 -23.79
CA VAL A 62 17.88 1.99 -22.75
C VAL A 62 17.21 2.52 -21.48
N PHE A 63 17.45 3.78 -21.11
CA PHE A 63 16.81 4.40 -19.94
C PHE A 63 15.34 4.70 -20.19
N LEU A 64 14.97 5.11 -21.41
CA LEU A 64 13.58 5.33 -21.80
C LEU A 64 12.78 4.01 -21.77
N VAL A 65 13.40 2.92 -22.24
CA VAL A 65 12.85 1.57 -22.12
C VAL A 65 12.70 1.18 -20.64
N GLY A 66 13.70 1.46 -19.81
CA GLY A 66 13.63 1.23 -18.36
C GLY A 66 12.48 1.98 -17.69
N MET A 67 12.32 3.28 -17.99
CA MET A 67 11.22 4.09 -17.47
C MET A 67 9.87 3.52 -17.90
N TYR A 68 9.74 3.13 -19.17
CA TYR A 68 8.53 2.51 -19.69
C TYR A 68 8.18 1.21 -18.94
N LEU A 69 9.15 0.33 -18.71
CA LEU A 69 8.94 -0.91 -17.97
C LEU A 69 8.54 -0.65 -16.51
N VAL A 70 9.20 0.29 -15.84
CA VAL A 70 8.87 0.68 -14.46
C VAL A 70 7.47 1.28 -14.37
N ILE A 71 7.04 2.10 -15.34
CA ILE A 71 5.67 2.63 -15.42
C ILE A 71 4.67 1.48 -15.63
N ASN A 72 4.99 0.47 -16.43
CA ASN A 72 4.11 -0.70 -16.59
C ASN A 72 3.97 -1.48 -15.28
N PHE A 73 5.07 -1.72 -14.55
CA PHE A 73 5.00 -2.33 -13.22
C PHE A 73 4.15 -1.51 -12.26
N LEU A 74 4.29 -0.18 -12.27
CA LEU A 74 3.46 0.73 -11.49
C LEU A 74 1.96 0.58 -11.82
N VAL A 75 1.60 0.54 -13.10
CA VAL A 75 0.20 0.38 -13.54
C VAL A 75 -0.35 -0.99 -13.12
N ILE A 76 0.41 -2.06 -13.28
CA ILE A 76 0.02 -3.41 -12.84
C ILE A 76 -0.17 -3.42 -11.32
N GLU A 77 0.80 -2.89 -10.57
CA GLU A 77 0.77 -2.84 -9.13
C GLU A 77 -0.40 -1.98 -8.60
N ALA A 78 -0.70 -0.85 -9.25
CA ALA A 78 -1.84 -0.02 -8.92
C ALA A 78 -3.15 -0.80 -9.04
N ARG A 79 -3.35 -1.59 -10.12
CA ARG A 79 -4.55 -2.45 -10.25
C ARG A 79 -4.62 -3.50 -9.13
N ARG A 80 -3.50 -4.17 -8.85
CA ARG A 80 -3.41 -5.18 -7.79
C ARG A 80 -3.65 -4.57 -6.41
N TYR A 81 -3.21 -3.34 -6.19
CA TYR A 81 -3.38 -2.65 -4.92
C TYR A 81 -4.84 -2.39 -4.60
N ARG A 82 -5.66 -2.06 -5.61
CA ARG A 82 -7.11 -1.90 -5.43
C ARG A 82 -7.78 -3.19 -4.93
N VAL A 83 -7.28 -4.35 -5.38
CA VAL A 83 -7.78 -5.65 -4.93
C VAL A 83 -7.33 -5.95 -3.50
N TRP A 84 -6.05 -5.72 -3.20
CA TRP A 84 -5.52 -5.84 -1.84
C TRP A 84 -6.27 -4.93 -0.85
N ASP A 85 -6.53 -3.69 -1.24
CA ASP A 85 -7.24 -2.71 -0.42
C ASP A 85 -8.67 -3.20 -0.08
N ALA A 86 -9.40 -3.73 -1.06
CA ALA A 86 -10.72 -4.31 -0.82
C ALA A 86 -10.70 -5.47 0.20
N TYR A 87 -9.68 -6.33 0.15
CA TYR A 87 -9.52 -7.41 1.14
C TYR A 87 -9.17 -6.86 2.53
N MET A 88 -8.26 -5.89 2.61
CA MET A 88 -7.93 -5.27 3.90
C MET A 88 -9.09 -4.50 4.50
N THR A 89 -9.95 -3.85 3.70
CA THR A 89 -11.16 -3.20 4.20
C THR A 89 -12.11 -4.21 4.84
N ARG A 90 -12.33 -5.37 4.21
CA ARG A 90 -13.18 -6.44 4.79
C ARG A 90 -12.61 -6.99 6.10
N ILE A 91 -11.29 -7.22 6.15
CA ILE A 91 -10.58 -7.59 7.38
C ILE A 91 -10.79 -6.51 8.44
N ARG A 92 -10.65 -5.23 8.07
CA ARG A 92 -10.80 -4.12 9.01
C ARG A 92 -12.22 -3.98 9.55
N LEU A 93 -13.24 -4.24 8.73
CA LEU A 93 -14.64 -4.29 9.16
C LEU A 93 -14.89 -5.45 10.14
N LEU A 94 -14.28 -6.61 9.91
CA LEU A 94 -14.31 -7.73 10.88
C LEU A 94 -13.58 -7.35 12.18
N GLU A 95 -12.38 -6.77 12.10
CA GLU A 95 -11.63 -6.33 13.27
C GLU A 95 -12.41 -5.33 14.12
N ILE A 96 -12.92 -4.25 13.50
CA ILE A 96 -13.59 -3.17 14.22
C ILE A 96 -15.01 -3.57 14.66
N GLY A 97 -15.76 -4.33 13.85
CA GLY A 97 -17.15 -4.67 14.15
C GLY A 97 -17.32 -5.93 15.01
N LEU A 98 -16.38 -6.88 14.96
CA LEU A 98 -16.46 -8.14 15.69
C LEU A 98 -15.40 -8.24 16.79
N TYR A 99 -14.12 -8.12 16.45
CA TYR A 99 -13.05 -8.41 17.40
C TYR A 99 -12.84 -7.32 18.44
N VAL A 100 -12.89 -6.04 18.05
CA VAL A 100 -12.72 -4.91 18.98
C VAL A 100 -13.82 -4.89 20.06
N PRO A 101 -15.12 -4.98 19.73
CA PRO A 101 -16.18 -4.99 20.74
C PRO A 101 -16.09 -6.23 21.64
N LEU A 102 -15.77 -7.40 21.05
CA LEU A 102 -15.55 -8.63 21.81
C LEU A 102 -14.43 -8.48 22.85
N LEU A 103 -13.29 -7.90 22.46
CA LEU A 103 -12.15 -7.67 23.34
C LEU A 103 -12.41 -6.60 24.40
N ARG A 104 -13.36 -5.68 24.15
CA ARG A 104 -13.76 -4.62 25.09
C ARG A 104 -14.99 -4.99 25.92
N ASN A 105 -15.61 -6.14 25.66
CA ASN A 105 -16.91 -6.50 26.21
C ASN A 105 -17.99 -5.43 25.93
N GLU A 106 -17.91 -4.81 24.75
CA GLU A 106 -18.87 -3.83 24.23
C GLU A 106 -19.87 -4.53 23.28
N PRO A 107 -21.09 -3.98 23.11
CA PRO A 107 -22.04 -4.53 22.15
C PRO A 107 -21.49 -4.48 20.72
N PHE A 108 -21.77 -5.51 19.91
CA PHE A 108 -21.35 -5.55 18.52
C PHE A 108 -22.01 -4.42 17.72
N GLU A 109 -21.21 -3.74 16.90
CA GLU A 109 -21.72 -2.71 16.03
C GLU A 109 -22.29 -3.32 14.72
N LEU A 110 -23.61 -3.27 14.58
CA LEU A 110 -24.34 -3.82 13.42
C LEU A 110 -24.03 -3.07 12.11
N ALA A 111 -23.56 -1.82 12.19
CA ALA A 111 -23.28 -0.99 11.02
C ALA A 111 -22.14 -1.57 10.17
N GLN A 112 -21.00 -1.94 10.78
CA GLN A 112 -19.85 -2.51 10.06
C GLN A 112 -20.17 -3.90 9.52
N MET A 113 -21.01 -4.67 10.22
CA MET A 113 -21.46 -5.97 9.73
C MET A 113 -22.37 -5.84 8.51
N ARG A 114 -23.25 -4.84 8.48
CA ARG A 114 -24.05 -4.52 7.29
C ARG A 114 -23.15 -4.08 6.13
N GLU A 115 -22.19 -3.21 6.37
CA GLU A 115 -21.23 -2.80 5.35
C GLU A 115 -20.43 -4.00 4.81
N LEU A 116 -19.94 -4.87 5.69
CA LEU A 116 -19.26 -6.11 5.28
C LEU A 116 -20.17 -7.00 4.42
N ALA A 117 -21.44 -7.17 4.80
CA ALA A 117 -22.40 -7.93 4.00
C ALA A 117 -22.54 -7.33 2.59
N THR A 118 -22.70 -6.01 2.47
CA THR A 118 -22.78 -5.34 1.15
C THR A 118 -21.51 -5.50 0.30
N LEU A 119 -20.34 -5.61 0.94
CA LEU A 119 -19.07 -5.87 0.25
C LEU A 119 -18.88 -7.34 -0.12
N LEU A 120 -19.56 -8.26 0.56
CA LEU A 120 -19.54 -9.70 0.27
C LEU A 120 -20.56 -10.07 -0.81
N GLU A 121 -21.68 -9.35 -0.90
CA GLU A 121 -22.70 -9.53 -1.94
C GLU A 121 -22.14 -9.39 -3.36
N GLY A 122 -21.13 -8.54 -3.56
CA GLY A 122 -20.51 -8.38 -4.87
C GLY A 122 -19.10 -7.82 -4.83
N PRO A 123 -18.25 -8.17 -5.82
CA PRO A 123 -16.91 -7.62 -5.94
C PRO A 123 -16.97 -6.11 -6.24
N ARG A 124 -16.59 -5.29 -5.26
CA ARG A 124 -16.51 -3.83 -5.40
C ARG A 124 -15.07 -3.38 -5.31
N VAL A 125 -14.70 -2.42 -6.16
CA VAL A 125 -13.40 -1.76 -6.07
C VAL A 125 -13.59 -0.43 -5.36
N LEU A 126 -12.96 -0.29 -4.19
CA LEU A 126 -13.23 0.82 -3.26
C LEU A 126 -12.46 2.09 -3.63
N ILE A 127 -11.20 1.93 -4.02
CA ILE A 127 -10.34 3.04 -4.43
C ILE A 127 -10.31 3.17 -5.96
N SER A 128 -10.22 4.40 -6.45
CA SER A 128 -10.05 4.68 -7.87
C SER A 128 -8.66 4.25 -8.36
N PHE A 129 -8.51 4.06 -9.66
CA PHE A 129 -7.21 3.71 -10.25
C PHE A 129 -6.16 4.81 -10.00
N TRP A 130 -6.52 6.07 -10.19
CA TRP A 130 -5.62 7.21 -9.95
C TRP A 130 -5.23 7.35 -8.47
N ALA A 131 -6.18 7.11 -7.56
CA ALA A 131 -5.88 7.08 -6.12
C ALA A 131 -4.85 5.99 -5.79
N ALA A 132 -5.03 4.79 -6.33
CA ALA A 132 -4.08 3.69 -6.19
C ALA A 132 -2.71 4.01 -6.79
N LEU A 133 -2.68 4.60 -8.00
CA LEU A 133 -1.47 4.98 -8.71
C LEU A 133 -0.64 5.99 -7.91
N GLY A 134 -1.25 7.10 -7.49
CA GLY A 134 -0.56 8.14 -6.72
C GLY A 134 0.01 7.61 -5.41
N GLN A 135 -0.69 6.70 -4.73
CA GLN A 135 -0.19 6.09 -3.50
C GLN A 135 1.06 5.24 -3.74
N ARG A 136 1.11 4.52 -4.86
CA ARG A 136 2.27 3.69 -5.24
C ARG A 136 3.46 4.53 -5.72
N VAL A 137 3.21 5.61 -6.44
CA VAL A 137 4.25 6.60 -6.80
C VAL A 137 4.90 7.16 -5.54
N LYS A 138 4.09 7.70 -4.60
CA LYS A 138 4.56 8.30 -3.34
C LYS A 138 5.40 7.35 -2.50
N ARG A 139 5.02 6.06 -2.42
CA ARG A 139 5.66 5.09 -1.52
C ARG A 139 6.95 4.47 -2.05
N ALA A 140 7.06 4.21 -3.35
CA ALA A 140 8.18 3.45 -3.89
C ALA A 140 8.62 3.92 -5.29
N TYR A 141 7.69 4.09 -6.23
CA TYR A 141 8.03 4.26 -7.64
C TYR A 141 8.65 5.62 -7.98
N ALA A 142 8.40 6.66 -7.19
CA ALA A 142 9.07 7.96 -7.35
C ALA A 142 10.60 7.83 -7.27
N ALA A 143 11.10 6.98 -6.37
CA ALA A 143 12.54 6.75 -6.24
C ALA A 143 13.11 6.07 -7.49
N TYR A 144 12.47 5.01 -7.98
CA TYR A 144 12.95 4.25 -9.14
C TYR A 144 12.96 5.08 -10.41
N LEU A 145 11.85 5.79 -10.68
CA LEU A 145 11.76 6.69 -11.83
C LEU A 145 12.69 7.89 -11.70
N GLY A 146 12.90 8.41 -10.49
CA GLY A 146 13.87 9.48 -10.24
C GLY A 146 15.30 9.04 -10.57
N VAL A 147 15.70 7.85 -10.12
CA VAL A 147 17.02 7.27 -10.43
C VAL A 147 17.20 7.08 -11.93
N LEU A 148 16.20 6.54 -12.64
CA LEU A 148 16.26 6.39 -14.09
C LEU A 148 16.36 7.75 -14.81
N LEU A 149 15.65 8.77 -14.34
CA LEU A 149 15.72 10.13 -14.90
C LEU A 149 17.11 10.72 -14.76
N VAL A 150 17.66 10.67 -13.55
CA VAL A 150 19.01 11.18 -13.28
C VAL A 150 20.03 10.42 -14.12
N ALA A 151 19.95 9.09 -14.17
CA ALA A 151 20.89 8.29 -14.95
C ALA A 151 20.79 8.57 -16.46
N TRP A 152 19.57 8.80 -16.99
CA TRP A 152 19.37 9.20 -18.38
C TRP A 152 20.01 10.56 -18.68
N LEU A 153 19.81 11.55 -17.82
CA LEU A 153 20.44 12.87 -17.95
C LEU A 153 21.97 12.78 -17.86
N VAL A 154 22.50 11.98 -16.93
CA VAL A 154 23.94 11.72 -16.81
C VAL A 154 24.47 11.11 -18.11
N LYS A 155 23.83 10.07 -18.65
CA LYS A 155 24.24 9.43 -19.91
C LYS A 155 24.30 10.42 -21.06
N LEU A 156 23.28 11.27 -21.20
CA LEU A 156 23.25 12.32 -22.21
C LEU A 156 24.37 13.36 -22.00
N SER A 157 24.66 13.72 -20.75
CA SER A 157 25.70 14.71 -20.44
C SER A 157 27.12 14.24 -20.77
N VAL A 158 27.40 12.94 -20.68
CA VAL A 158 28.73 12.38 -21.01
C VAL A 158 29.02 12.46 -22.50
N GLY A 159 28.01 12.30 -23.36
CA GLY A 159 28.15 12.44 -24.81
C GLY A 159 28.15 13.89 -25.31
N TYR A 160 27.70 14.83 -24.47
CA TYR A 160 27.46 16.20 -24.85
C TYR A 160 28.76 17.03 -24.86
N ARG A 161 29.08 17.62 -26.02
CA ARG A 161 30.14 18.64 -26.11
C ARG A 161 29.53 20.00 -25.82
N ARG A 162 30.08 20.69 -24.82
CA ARG A 162 29.56 21.96 -24.24
C ARG A 162 29.34 23.10 -25.25
N ALA A 163 29.89 22.99 -26.45
CA ALA A 163 29.86 24.01 -27.50
C ALA A 163 28.49 24.18 -28.19
N GLU A 164 27.55 23.24 -28.05
CA GLU A 164 26.31 23.23 -28.86
C GLU A 164 25.08 23.88 -28.19
N GLY A 165 25.22 24.39 -26.96
CA GLY A 165 24.14 25.03 -26.22
C GLY A 165 22.93 24.13 -25.89
N ALA A 166 21.84 24.74 -25.39
CA ALA A 166 20.64 24.00 -24.96
C ALA A 166 19.93 23.27 -26.12
N SER A 167 19.97 23.83 -27.34
CA SER A 167 19.40 23.20 -28.53
C SER A 167 20.15 21.94 -28.93
N GLY A 168 21.48 21.94 -28.85
CA GLY A 168 22.30 20.75 -29.11
C GLY A 168 21.99 19.63 -28.11
N PHE A 169 21.88 19.97 -26.82
CA PHE A 169 21.52 18.99 -25.79
C PHE A 169 20.14 18.36 -26.04
N ILE A 170 19.15 19.14 -26.48
CA ILE A 170 17.81 18.63 -26.85
C ILE A 170 17.89 17.74 -28.09
N ALA A 171 18.68 18.13 -29.11
CA ALA A 171 18.84 17.33 -30.33
C ALA A 171 19.46 15.94 -30.03
N MET A 172 20.36 15.86 -29.05
CA MET A 172 20.94 14.58 -28.61
C MET A 172 19.92 13.61 -28.02
N MET A 173 18.74 14.08 -27.57
CA MET A 173 17.69 13.22 -27.01
C MET A 173 16.91 12.45 -28.08
N HIS A 174 17.23 12.61 -29.37
CA HIS A 174 16.51 11.94 -30.46
C HIS A 174 16.55 10.41 -30.30
N VAL A 175 15.50 9.74 -30.78
CA VAL A 175 15.42 8.28 -30.78
C VAL A 175 15.02 7.83 -32.18
N GLY A 176 15.99 7.35 -32.96
CA GLY A 176 15.78 7.02 -34.37
C GLY A 176 15.25 8.23 -35.14
N LEU A 177 14.06 8.11 -35.70
CA LEU A 177 13.40 9.20 -36.45
C LEU A 177 12.67 10.22 -35.54
N ILE A 178 12.56 9.95 -34.24
CA ILE A 178 11.84 10.80 -33.31
C ILE A 178 12.75 11.97 -32.88
N PRO A 179 12.39 13.23 -33.17
CA PRO A 179 13.18 14.38 -32.76
C PRO A 179 13.32 14.48 -31.24
N GLY A 180 14.49 14.90 -30.75
CA GLY A 180 14.77 14.93 -29.32
C GLY A 180 13.86 15.86 -28.51
N TRP A 181 13.33 16.93 -29.11
CA TRP A 181 12.33 17.78 -28.44
C TRP A 181 11.03 17.02 -28.15
N VAL A 182 10.62 16.09 -29.02
CA VAL A 182 9.43 15.24 -28.80
C VAL A 182 9.66 14.31 -27.62
N VAL A 183 10.85 13.70 -27.56
CA VAL A 183 11.27 12.83 -26.46
C VAL A 183 11.27 13.60 -25.15
N LEU A 184 11.83 14.81 -25.13
CA LEU A 184 11.84 15.68 -23.96
C LEU A 184 10.42 16.01 -23.48
N VAL A 185 9.53 16.42 -24.39
CA VAL A 185 8.13 16.74 -24.04
C VAL A 185 7.41 15.52 -23.49
N LEU A 186 7.60 14.35 -24.09
CA LEU A 186 6.97 13.11 -23.62
C LEU A 186 7.45 12.73 -22.22
N VAL A 187 8.76 12.74 -21.99
CA VAL A 187 9.34 12.48 -20.68
C VAL A 187 8.82 13.49 -19.67
N LEU A 188 8.90 14.79 -19.96
CA LEU A 188 8.44 15.83 -19.05
C LEU A 188 6.95 15.68 -18.73
N ALA A 189 6.10 15.42 -19.72
CA ALA A 189 4.67 15.21 -19.51
C ALA A 189 4.40 14.06 -18.55
N VAL A 190 5.09 12.92 -18.72
CA VAL A 190 4.96 11.76 -17.83
C VAL A 190 5.38 12.12 -16.40
N TYR A 191 6.54 12.76 -16.20
CA TYR A 191 7.01 13.12 -14.87
C TYR A 191 6.15 14.19 -14.20
N VAL A 192 5.59 15.14 -14.96
CA VAL A 192 4.63 16.12 -14.44
C VAL A 192 3.35 15.45 -13.95
N VAL A 193 2.78 14.53 -14.72
CA VAL A 193 1.57 13.78 -14.32
C VAL A 193 1.84 12.96 -13.05
N LEU A 194 2.95 12.22 -13.00
CA LEU A 194 3.31 11.41 -11.84
C LEU A 194 3.63 12.27 -10.60
N GLY A 195 4.30 13.41 -10.80
CA GLY A 195 4.59 14.38 -9.75
C GLY A 195 3.31 15.02 -9.19
N PHE A 196 2.36 15.40 -10.06
CA PHE A 196 1.06 15.91 -9.66
C PHE A 196 0.28 14.89 -8.82
N GLU A 197 0.21 13.64 -9.28
CA GLU A 197 -0.43 12.56 -8.52
C GLU A 197 0.24 12.36 -7.14
N MET A 198 1.57 12.34 -7.07
CA MET A 198 2.30 12.22 -5.80
C MET A 198 2.00 13.37 -4.84
N VAL A 199 2.03 14.61 -5.30
CA VAL A 199 1.75 15.80 -4.48
C VAL A 199 0.30 15.79 -4.01
N SER A 200 -0.65 15.42 -4.88
CA SER A 200 -2.07 15.32 -4.51
C SER A 200 -2.28 14.37 -3.32
N LYS A 201 -1.53 13.25 -3.24
CA LYS A 201 -1.62 12.28 -2.12
C LYS A 201 -0.75 12.63 -0.92
N LEU A 202 0.22 13.53 -1.07
CA LEU A 202 0.88 14.13 0.08
C LEU A 202 -0.09 15.05 0.82
N LEU A 203 -0.90 15.81 0.08
CA LEU A 203 -1.86 16.76 0.63
C LEU A 203 -3.15 16.09 1.14
N ALA A 204 -3.62 15.01 0.51
CA ALA A 204 -4.88 14.34 0.88
C ALA A 204 -4.83 13.48 2.16
N GLY A 205 -3.65 13.27 2.75
CA GLY A 205 -3.48 12.40 3.92
C GLY A 205 -3.48 10.90 3.58
N PRO A 206 -3.16 10.03 4.56
CA PRO A 206 -3.07 8.58 4.36
C PRO A 206 -4.47 7.94 4.18
N PRO A 207 -4.63 6.95 3.28
CA PRO A 207 -5.88 6.20 3.14
C PRO A 207 -6.26 5.49 4.45
N ALA A 208 -7.56 5.25 4.67
CA ALA A 208 -8.09 4.66 5.91
C ALA A 208 -7.50 3.28 6.26
N THR A 209 -7.02 2.56 5.24
CA THR A 209 -6.37 1.25 5.34
C THR A 209 -4.90 1.33 5.77
N GLU A 210 -4.30 2.53 5.82
CA GLU A 210 -2.94 2.71 6.33
C GLU A 210 -2.89 2.69 7.85
N LEU A 211 -1.93 1.94 8.37
CA LEU A 211 -1.57 1.96 9.79
C LEU A 211 -0.95 3.32 10.11
N ILE A 212 -1.79 4.24 10.59
CA ILE A 212 -1.33 5.50 11.16
C ILE A 212 -0.79 5.21 12.55
N ALA A 213 0.48 5.53 12.79
CA ALA A 213 1.02 5.55 14.15
C ALA A 213 0.25 6.61 14.94
N LYS A 214 -0.73 6.20 15.74
CA LYS A 214 -1.30 7.10 16.75
C LYS A 214 -0.18 7.42 17.75
N PRO A 215 0.01 8.68 18.15
CA PRO A 215 0.94 8.99 19.24
C PRO A 215 0.51 8.18 20.46
N ALA A 216 1.36 7.24 20.86
CA ALA A 216 1.05 6.35 21.95
C ALA A 216 0.88 7.18 23.22
N ARG A 217 -0.32 7.15 23.82
CA ARG A 217 -0.45 7.48 25.24
C ARG A 217 0.27 6.36 25.98
N ARG A 218 1.55 6.57 26.31
CA ARG A 218 2.39 5.58 27.01
C ARG A 218 1.69 5.21 28.32
N ARG A 219 1.03 4.04 28.35
CA ARG A 219 0.69 3.38 29.61
C ARG A 219 1.89 2.51 29.98
N PRO A 220 2.40 2.58 31.22
CA PRO A 220 3.47 1.71 31.65
C PRO A 220 3.03 0.24 31.51
N LEU A 221 3.91 -0.64 31.03
CA LEU A 221 3.61 -2.07 30.82
C LEU A 221 3.12 -2.74 32.12
N SER A 222 3.53 -2.23 33.29
CA SER A 222 3.04 -2.67 34.60
C SER A 222 1.53 -2.53 34.77
N GLU A 223 0.90 -1.50 34.18
CA GLU A 223 -0.56 -1.34 34.19
C GLU A 223 -1.27 -2.33 33.25
N VAL A 224 -0.60 -2.77 32.18
CA VAL A 224 -1.15 -3.76 31.23
C VAL A 224 -1.13 -5.17 31.82
N PHE A 225 -0.11 -5.49 32.62
CA PHE A 225 0.09 -6.80 33.24
C PHE A 225 -0.29 -6.87 34.72
N ALA A 226 -0.81 -5.79 35.30
CA ALA A 226 -1.30 -5.82 36.67
C ALA A 226 -2.44 -6.84 36.80
N ARG A 227 -2.26 -7.84 37.66
CA ARG A 227 -3.35 -8.78 38.00
C ARG A 227 -4.46 -8.00 38.72
N PRO A 228 -5.74 -8.18 38.35
CA PRO A 228 -6.84 -7.61 39.11
C PRO A 228 -6.75 -8.08 40.56
N ALA A 229 -6.93 -7.15 41.50
CA ALA A 229 -6.92 -7.48 42.93
C ALA A 229 -8.00 -8.55 43.22
N PRO A 230 -7.70 -9.55 44.06
CA PRO A 230 -8.70 -10.54 44.43
C PRO A 230 -9.90 -9.83 45.10
N PRO A 231 -11.13 -10.29 44.84
CA PRO A 231 -12.31 -9.73 45.49
C PRO A 231 -12.14 -9.82 47.01
N SER A 232 -12.38 -8.72 47.72
CA SER A 232 -12.36 -8.70 49.18
C SER A 232 -13.38 -9.73 49.68
N SER A 233 -12.94 -10.71 50.47
CA SER A 233 -13.83 -11.62 51.16
C SER A 233 -14.82 -10.80 52.01
N PRO A 234 -16.12 -11.12 52.02
CA PRO A 234 -17.03 -10.49 52.95
C PRO A 234 -16.53 -10.83 54.35
N SER A 235 -16.15 -9.80 55.12
CA SER A 235 -15.78 -9.97 56.53
C SER A 235 -16.96 -10.64 57.23
N GLY A 236 -16.74 -11.84 57.74
CA GLY A 236 -17.75 -12.59 58.48
C GLY A 236 -18.30 -11.72 59.60
N ARG A 237 -19.61 -11.51 59.60
CA ARG A 237 -20.31 -11.02 60.80
C ARG A 237 -20.25 -12.15 61.81
N GLU A 238 -19.46 -11.94 62.86
CA GLU A 238 -19.43 -12.77 64.04
C GLU A 238 -20.80 -12.70 64.73
N PRO A 239 -21.46 -13.83 65.05
CA PRO A 239 -22.72 -13.79 65.78
C PRO A 239 -22.44 -13.45 67.25
N ALA A 240 -23.01 -12.33 67.71
CA ALA A 240 -23.07 -11.99 69.13
C ALA A 240 -23.95 -13.02 69.87
N ASN A 241 -23.38 -13.70 70.85
CA ASN A 241 -24.05 -14.68 71.70
C ASN A 241 -24.58 -13.96 72.97
N PRO A 242 -25.84 -14.14 73.38
CA PRO A 242 -26.31 -13.78 74.72
C PRO A 242 -25.94 -14.84 75.76
#